data_AF-A0A943JMN2-F1
#
_entry.id   AF-A0A943JMN2-F1
#
_cell.length_a   1.000
_cell.length_b   1.000
_cell.length_c   1.000
_cell.angle_alpha   90.00
_cell.angle_beta   90.00
_cell.angle_gamma   90.00
#
_symmetry.space_group_name_H-M   'P 1'
#
loop_
_entity.id
_entity.type
_entity.pdbx_description
1 polymer ?
#
loop_
_entity_poly.entity_id
_entity_poly.type
_entity_poly.pdbx_seq_one_letter_code
_entity_poly.pdbx_strand_id
1 'polypeptide(L)'
;MVRLNYANNKSTHEGYLDNQNHKGLKIDPFCGFCFGKKGFTLVEIIGAIVLLAVIGLIIYPVINNLISDSKDDLYKKQIEELERISNTWVAKNYKKLKLEAGYSYNLSFEELKEAGLISEQHIKNP
;
A
#
# COMPACT_ATOMS: atom_id res chain seq x y z
N MET A 1 48.92 -10.59 40.75
CA MET A 1 48.95 -12.06 40.83
C MET A 1 48.08 -12.49 42.01
N VAL A 2 46.84 -12.89 41.75
CA VAL A 2 45.92 -13.45 42.76
C VAL A 2 45.12 -14.56 42.07
N ARG A 3 45.05 -15.70 42.76
CA ARG A 3 44.65 -17.03 42.26
C ARG A 3 43.13 -17.16 42.09
N LEU A 4 42.72 -17.82 41.01
CA LEU A 4 41.37 -18.36 40.84
C LEU A 4 41.21 -19.60 41.73
N ASN A 5 40.19 -19.63 42.58
CA ASN A 5 39.72 -20.85 43.23
C ASN A 5 38.47 -21.35 42.52
N TYR A 6 38.65 -22.42 41.75
CA TYR A 6 37.57 -23.26 41.24
C TYR A 6 37.12 -24.21 42.36
N ALA A 7 35.90 -24.04 42.84
CA ALA A 7 35.21 -25.02 43.66
C ALA A 7 34.16 -25.75 42.79
N ASN A 8 34.42 -27.02 42.55
CA ASN A 8 33.51 -28.00 41.98
C ASN A 8 32.67 -28.61 43.12
N ASN A 9 31.32 -28.61 43.03
CA ASN A 9 30.49 -29.52 43.81
C ASN A 9 29.04 -29.63 43.31
N LYS A 10 28.76 -30.74 42.61
CA LYS A 10 27.62 -31.67 42.83
C LYS A 10 26.19 -31.27 42.48
N SER A 11 25.66 -32.09 41.56
CA SER A 11 24.26 -32.39 41.31
C SER A 11 23.49 -32.74 42.58
N THR A 12 22.31 -32.17 42.79
CA THR A 12 21.02 -32.90 42.84
C THR A 12 19.85 -31.95 43.07
N HIS A 13 18.69 -32.40 42.59
CA HIS A 13 17.36 -31.81 42.69
C HIS A 13 17.03 -31.23 44.08
N GLU A 14 16.33 -30.09 44.10
CA GLU A 14 15.04 -29.87 44.77
C GLU A 14 14.72 -28.37 44.81
N GLY A 15 13.44 -28.02 44.64
CA GLY A 15 12.95 -26.67 44.90
C GLY A 15 12.15 -26.05 43.76
N TYR A 16 10.99 -26.63 43.47
CA TYR A 16 9.88 -25.97 42.79
C TYR A 16 9.47 -24.73 43.60
N LEU A 17 9.76 -23.53 43.09
CA LEU A 17 9.16 -22.28 43.58
C LEU A 17 8.01 -21.91 42.64
N ASP A 18 6.82 -22.35 43.02
CA ASP A 18 5.57 -21.71 42.63
C ASP A 18 5.57 -20.29 43.21
N ASN A 19 5.61 -19.29 42.33
CA ASN A 19 5.22 -17.93 42.65
C ASN A 19 3.91 -17.61 41.93
N GLN A 20 2.80 -17.80 42.65
CA GLN A 20 1.50 -17.23 42.34
C GLN A 20 1.60 -15.72 42.18
N ASN A 21 0.84 -15.20 41.19
CA ASN A 21 0.46 -13.80 40.97
C ASN A 21 1.18 -13.03 39.86
N HIS A 22 1.11 -13.55 38.64
CA HIS A 22 0.75 -12.69 37.52
C HIS A 22 -0.50 -13.26 36.86
N LYS A 23 -1.65 -12.57 37.01
CA LYS A 23 -2.73 -12.67 36.02
C LYS A 23 -2.24 -11.98 34.75
N GLY A 24 -1.24 -12.59 34.12
CA GLY A 24 -0.88 -12.30 32.74
C GLY A 24 -2.08 -12.71 31.90
N LEU A 25 -2.64 -11.75 31.17
CA LEU A 25 -3.60 -12.03 30.12
C LEU A 25 -2.95 -13.05 29.20
N LYS A 26 -3.40 -14.30 29.28
CA LYS A 26 -2.97 -15.37 28.40
C LYS A 26 -3.51 -14.99 27.03
N ILE A 27 -2.70 -14.28 26.26
CA ILE A 27 -2.93 -14.15 24.84
C ILE A 27 -2.53 -15.51 24.30
N ASP A 28 -3.52 -16.41 24.25
CA ASP A 28 -3.42 -17.59 23.41
C ASP A 28 -2.97 -17.05 22.04
N PRO A 29 -1.84 -17.49 21.48
CA PRO A 29 -1.58 -17.17 20.10
C PRO A 29 -2.80 -17.67 19.36
N PHE A 30 -3.54 -16.74 18.76
CA PHE A 30 -4.72 -17.06 17.98
C PHE A 30 -4.21 -17.92 16.83
N CYS A 31 -4.16 -19.23 17.05
CA CYS A 31 -3.83 -20.21 16.04
C CYS A 31 -5.08 -20.32 15.20
N GLY A 32 -5.35 -19.28 14.41
CA GLY A 32 -6.52 -19.18 13.54
C GLY A 32 -6.55 -20.32 12.52
N PHE A 33 -5.44 -21.02 12.33
CA PHE A 33 -5.43 -22.32 11.69
C PHE A 33 -4.23 -23.16 12.15
N CYS A 34 -4.39 -23.89 13.26
CA CYS A 34 -3.46 -24.97 13.60
C CYS A 34 -3.75 -26.13 12.65
N PHE A 35 -3.05 -26.15 11.51
CA PHE A 35 -3.04 -27.28 10.61
C PHE A 35 -2.57 -28.49 11.41
N GLY A 36 -3.51 -29.35 11.82
CA GLY A 36 -3.17 -30.59 12.52
C GLY A 36 -2.17 -31.38 11.68
N LYS A 37 -1.53 -32.40 12.26
CA LYS A 37 -0.54 -33.25 11.56
C LYS A 37 -1.10 -34.03 10.33
N LYS A 38 -2.28 -33.68 9.83
CA LYS A 38 -2.94 -34.20 8.64
C LYS A 38 -3.11 -33.03 7.65
N GLY A 39 -2.49 -33.16 6.48
CA GLY A 39 -2.67 -32.22 5.37
C GLY A 39 -4.07 -32.33 4.75
N PHE A 40 -4.43 -31.36 3.91
CA PHE A 40 -5.65 -31.43 3.11
C PHE A 40 -5.68 -32.66 2.22
N THR A 41 -6.86 -33.26 2.07
CA THR A 41 -7.10 -34.34 1.12
C THR A 41 -7.26 -33.78 -0.30
N LEU A 42 -7.04 -34.63 -1.31
CA LEU A 42 -7.14 -34.22 -2.72
C LEU A 42 -8.54 -33.68 -3.07
N VAL A 43 -9.59 -34.29 -2.50
CA VAL A 43 -10.98 -33.89 -2.76
C VAL A 43 -11.29 -32.50 -2.19
N GLU A 44 -10.73 -32.13 -1.04
CA GLU A 44 -10.92 -30.81 -0.43
C GLU A 44 -10.26 -29.71 -1.28
N ILE A 45 -9.08 -29.97 -1.84
CA ILE A 45 -8.39 -29.02 -2.70
C ILE A 45 -9.14 -28.83 -4.02
N ILE A 46 -9.64 -29.91 -4.63
CA ILE A 46 -10.46 -29.82 -5.85
C ILE A 46 -11.75 -29.05 -5.56
N GLY A 47 -12.42 -29.31 -4.43
CA GLY A 47 -13.60 -28.56 -4.00
C GLY A 47 -13.31 -27.06 -3.82
N ALA A 48 -12.19 -26.71 -3.19
CA ALA A 48 -11.77 -25.31 -3.01
C ALA A 48 -11.45 -24.62 -4.35
N ILE A 49 -10.77 -25.30 -5.28
CA ILE A 49 -10.45 -24.75 -6.61
C ILE A 49 -11.74 -24.49 -7.41
N VAL A 50 -12.68 -25.44 -7.41
CA VAL A 50 -13.98 -25.27 -8.08
C VAL A 50 -14.75 -24.09 -7.49
N LEU A 51 -14.76 -23.95 -6.16
CA LEU A 51 -15.40 -22.83 -5.49
C LEU A 51 -14.76 -21.48 -5.87
N LEU A 52 -13.42 -21.41 -5.85
CA LEU A 52 -12.68 -20.19 -6.22
C LEU A 52 -12.88 -19.84 -7.70
N ALA A 53 -12.98 -20.84 -8.59
CA ALA A 53 -13.24 -20.62 -10.01
C ALA A 53 -14.61 -19.98 -10.25
N VAL A 54 -15.66 -20.47 -9.58
CA VAL A 54 -17.01 -19.89 -9.68
C VAL A 54 -17.04 -18.46 -9.16
N ILE A 55 -16.43 -18.21 -7.99
CA ILE A 55 -16.34 -16.86 -7.41
C ILE A 55 -15.56 -15.93 -8.35
N GLY A 56 -14.45 -16.40 -8.93
CA GLY A 56 -13.62 -15.65 -9.87
C GLY A 56 -14.37 -15.20 -11.13
N LEU A 57 -15.22 -16.06 -11.69
CA LEU A 57 -16.04 -15.73 -12.87
C LEU A 57 -17.04 -14.61 -12.60
N ILE A 58 -17.60 -14.54 -11.38
CA ILE A 58 -18.53 -13.48 -10.98
C ILE A 58 -17.78 -12.16 -10.76
N ILE A 59 -16.60 -12.22 -10.14
CA ILE A 59 -15.81 -11.03 -9.79
C ILE A 59 -15.12 -10.41 -11.02
N TYR A 60 -14.71 -11.23 -12.00
CA TYR A 60 -13.96 -10.78 -13.18
C TYR A 60 -14.60 -9.57 -13.93
N PRO A 61 -15.88 -9.61 -14.36
CA PRO A 61 -16.48 -8.48 -15.05
C PRO A 61 -16.61 -7.23 -14.17
N VAL A 62 -16.80 -7.40 -12.85
CA VAL A 62 -16.89 -6.29 -11.89
C VAL A 62 -15.58 -5.51 -11.84
N ILE A 63 -14.44 -6.22 -11.74
CA ILE A 63 -13.12 -5.60 -11.73
C ILE A 63 -12.86 -4.87 -13.06
N ASN A 64 -13.22 -5.46 -14.19
CA ASN A 64 -13.00 -4.85 -15.51
C ASN A 64 -13.72 -3.50 -15.64
N ASN A 65 -14.99 -3.43 -15.22
CA ASN A 65 -15.77 -2.19 -15.27
C ASN A 65 -15.25 -1.14 -14.29
N LEU A 66 -14.84 -1.55 -13.08
CA LEU A 66 -14.23 -0.63 -12.11
C LEU A 66 -12.92 -0.02 -12.63
N ILE A 67 -12.09 -0.81 -13.32
CA ILE A 67 -10.83 -0.33 -13.88
C ILE A 67 -11.07 0.64 -15.05
N SER A 68 -12.07 0.39 -15.92
CA SER A 68 -12.38 1.32 -17.02
C SER A 68 -12.85 2.66 -16.48
N ASP A 69 -13.79 2.65 -15.53
CA ASP A 69 -14.34 3.89 -14.96
C ASP A 69 -13.25 4.67 -14.21
N SER A 70 -12.38 3.94 -13.48
CA SER A 70 -11.23 4.54 -12.81
C SER A 70 -10.25 5.20 -13.78
N LYS A 71 -10.02 4.63 -14.98
CA LYS A 71 -9.14 5.22 -15.99
C LYS A 71 -9.73 6.51 -16.55
N ASP A 72 -11.02 6.53 -16.84
CA ASP A 72 -11.72 7.70 -17.37
C ASP A 72 -11.74 8.84 -16.34
N ASP A 73 -11.98 8.52 -15.07
CA ASP A 73 -11.94 9.50 -13.99
C ASP A 73 -10.53 10.06 -13.76
N LEU A 74 -9.50 9.21 -13.84
CA LEU A 74 -8.11 9.66 -13.75
C LEU A 74 -7.73 10.55 -14.94
N TYR A 75 -8.19 10.22 -16.15
CA TYR A 75 -7.99 11.04 -17.35
C TYR A 75 -8.62 12.43 -17.18
N LYS A 76 -9.88 12.50 -16.75
CA LYS A 76 -10.57 13.78 -16.47
C LYS A 76 -9.85 14.60 -15.41
N LYS A 77 -9.45 13.97 -14.30
CA LYS A 77 -8.69 14.63 -13.23
C LYS A 77 -7.36 15.18 -13.71
N GLN A 78 -6.66 14.48 -14.61
CA GLN A 78 -5.43 15.00 -15.20
C GLN A 78 -5.69 16.25 -16.03
N ILE A 79 -6.75 16.28 -16.85
CA ILE A 79 -7.13 17.46 -17.62
C ILE A 79 -7.48 18.63 -16.69
N GLU A 80 -8.32 18.42 -15.68
CA GLU A 80 -8.71 19.45 -14.70
C GLU A 80 -7.49 20.03 -13.97
N GLU A 81 -6.52 19.18 -13.62
CA GLU A 81 -5.28 19.61 -12.99
C GLU A 81 -4.41 20.44 -13.94
N LEU A 82 -4.32 20.06 -15.22
CA LEU A 82 -3.62 20.84 -16.25
C LEU A 82 -4.27 22.22 -16.45
N GLU A 83 -5.60 22.29 -16.51
CA GLU A 83 -6.33 23.57 -16.58
C GLU A 83 -6.06 24.43 -15.36
N ARG A 84 -6.09 23.84 -14.15
CA ARG A 84 -5.80 24.54 -12.89
C ARG A 84 -4.38 25.11 -12.87
N ILE A 85 -3.40 24.33 -13.30
CA ILE A 85 -2.00 24.74 -13.37
C ILE A 85 -1.81 25.84 -14.42
N SER A 86 -2.42 25.71 -15.59
CA SER A 86 -2.38 26.72 -16.66
C SER A 86 -2.97 28.05 -16.19
N ASN A 87 -4.17 28.02 -15.58
CA ASN A 87 -4.80 29.21 -14.99
C ASN A 87 -3.93 29.85 -13.91
N THR A 88 -3.27 29.03 -13.08
CA THR A 88 -2.32 29.52 -12.07
C THR A 88 -1.11 30.20 -12.70
N TRP A 89 -0.58 29.65 -13.80
CA TRP A 89 0.53 30.24 -14.53
C TRP A 89 0.14 31.58 -15.15
N VAL A 90 -1.04 31.65 -15.78
CA VAL A 90 -1.62 32.87 -16.37
C VAL A 90 -1.77 33.96 -15.30
N ALA A 91 -2.33 33.63 -14.14
CA ALA A 91 -2.48 34.58 -13.04
C ALA A 91 -1.14 35.12 -12.54
N LYS A 92 -0.09 34.30 -12.52
CA LYS A 92 1.27 34.72 -12.13
C LYS A 92 2.00 35.53 -13.22
N ASN A 93 1.74 35.23 -14.49
CA ASN A 93 2.46 35.78 -15.64
C ASN A 93 1.62 36.75 -16.48
N TYR A 94 0.50 37.27 -15.96
CA TYR A 94 -0.45 38.10 -16.71
C TYR A 94 0.21 39.29 -17.45
N LYS A 95 1.30 39.84 -16.92
CA LYS A 95 2.06 40.94 -17.54
C LYS A 95 2.76 40.57 -18.84
N LYS A 96 3.02 39.27 -19.06
CA LYS A 96 3.65 38.73 -20.28
C LYS A 96 2.62 38.44 -21.38
N LEU A 97 1.33 38.53 -21.07
CA LEU A 97 0.24 38.17 -21.97
C LEU A 97 -0.37 39.42 -22.60
N LYS A 98 -0.78 39.31 -23.86
CA LYS A 98 -1.57 40.34 -24.54
C LYS A 98 -3.05 40.16 -24.20
N LEU A 99 -3.72 41.26 -23.87
CA LEU A 99 -5.15 41.28 -23.54
C LEU A 99 -5.96 41.75 -24.76
N GLU A 100 -5.84 41.00 -25.86
CA GLU A 100 -6.52 41.29 -27.12
C GLU A 100 -7.50 40.14 -27.46
N ALA A 101 -8.67 40.48 -28.00
CA ALA A 101 -9.66 39.49 -28.39
C ALA A 101 -9.08 38.58 -29.50
N GLY A 102 -9.11 37.26 -29.27
CA GLY A 102 -8.54 36.26 -30.19
C GLY A 102 -7.05 35.97 -29.99
N TYR A 103 -6.39 36.57 -28.99
CA TYR A 103 -5.02 36.20 -28.62
C TYR A 103 -4.99 34.84 -27.92
N SER A 104 -4.21 33.90 -28.46
CA SER A 104 -3.94 32.59 -27.87
C SER A 104 -2.47 32.49 -27.49
N TYR A 105 -2.19 32.00 -26.28
CA TYR A 105 -0.84 31.71 -25.80
C TYR A 105 -0.67 30.21 -25.63
N ASN A 106 0.34 29.65 -26.30
CA ASN A 106 0.66 28.22 -26.17
C ASN A 106 1.63 28.05 -25.00
N LEU A 107 1.12 27.55 -23.88
CA LEU A 107 1.92 27.26 -22.69
C LEU A 107 2.55 25.87 -22.79
N SER A 108 3.87 25.81 -22.71
CA SER A 108 4.62 24.55 -22.73
C SER A 108 4.80 23.96 -21.33
N PHE A 109 5.03 22.64 -21.26
CA PHE A 109 5.36 21.96 -20.00
C PHE A 109 6.68 22.44 -19.40
N GLU A 110 7.64 22.87 -20.23
CA GLU A 110 8.91 23.40 -19.74
C GLU A 110 8.72 24.70 -18.97
N GLU A 111 7.89 25.62 -19.48
CA GLU A 111 7.55 26.86 -18.77
C GLU A 111 6.80 26.61 -17.46
N LEU A 112 5.96 25.58 -17.41
CA LEU A 112 5.28 25.15 -16.18
C LEU A 112 6.27 24.59 -15.15
N LYS A 113 7.30 23.86 -15.62
CA LYS A 113 8.37 23.32 -14.78
C LYS A 113 9.25 24.43 -14.22
N GLU A 114 9.66 25.37 -15.07
CA GLU A 114 10.43 26.55 -14.67
C GLU A 114 9.66 27.43 -13.68
N ALA A 115 8.33 27.53 -13.82
CA ALA A 115 7.47 28.23 -12.87
C ALA A 115 7.25 27.48 -11.54
N GLY A 116 7.78 26.26 -11.40
CA GLY A 116 7.62 25.41 -10.23
C GLY A 116 6.19 24.92 -10.00
N LEU A 117 5.37 24.89 -11.06
CA LEU A 117 3.96 24.48 -10.98
C LEU A 117 3.75 22.99 -11.23
N ILE A 118 4.73 22.32 -11.86
CA ILE A 118 4.73 20.87 -12.08
C ILE A 118 6.07 20.26 -11.69
N SER A 119 6.02 19.02 -11.22
CA SER A 119 7.18 18.15 -11.04
C SER A 119 7.18 17.06 -12.13
N GLU A 120 8.37 16.61 -12.57
CA GLU A 120 8.52 15.63 -13.68
C GLU A 120 7.78 14.30 -13.44
N GLN A 121 7.36 14.04 -12.20
CA GLN A 121 6.76 12.78 -11.77
C GLN A 121 5.22 12.79 -11.79
N HIS A 122 4.59 13.95 -11.98
CA HIS A 122 3.13 14.11 -11.89
C HIS A 122 2.40 14.14 -13.24
N ILE A 123 3.12 14.19 -14.36
CA ILE A 123 2.51 14.28 -15.70
C ILE A 123 2.85 13.00 -16.47
N LYS A 124 1.88 12.09 -16.61
CA LYS A 124 1.91 11.09 -17.68
C LYS A 124 1.14 11.67 -18.86
N ASN A 125 1.70 11.57 -20.07
CA ASN A 125 0.91 11.84 -21.27
C ASN A 125 -0.29 10.87 -21.26
N PRO A 126 -1.53 11.37 -21.27
CA PRO A 126 -2.70 10.51 -21.29
C PRO A 126 -2.76 9.61 -22.53
#